data_AF-A0A6L9QLQ4-F1
#
_entry.id   AF-A0A6L9QLQ4-F1
#
_cell.length_a   1.000
_cell.length_b   1.000
_cell.length_c   1.000
_cell.angle_alpha   90.00
_cell.angle_beta   90.00
_cell.angle_gamma   90.00
#
_symmetry.space_group_name_H-M   'P 1'
#
loop_
_entity.id
_entity.type
_entity.pdbx_description
1 polymer ?
#
loop_
_entity_poly.entity_id
_entity_poly.type
_entity_poly.pdbx_seq_one_letter_code
_entity_poly.pdbx_strand_id
1 'polypeptide(L)'
;MPKLDAVQIKHAPTIGDMYEGLSARLLNHAMPTNLGLRVVTGFVTDGHGNMSGQLDCMLVRGDGERIPYTNSFVWHIRDLVAVIEVKKSLHSAEISEAFKQLYKVYALEREYLQELTESEHGTSVDIGPAWRNFAQMTGNAVPQSGDLSSLSYHEEVVFRTLINEQLSSVRIILGLHGYKSEQAFRTAVVDLLEANVGLAEFGVPAFPQLIISGNYTLAKANGRPYNTIMREGWWPLCFSTPVNPPIMLLEYIWTRLDELYGIGPEAWGEDLDIEVARGLLSARAIKTGRRKGWELQVHEASKKALNAIPVEKPWSPAFVTLEVFAILSRLNAGHGVRLDDPQLLAWLAGRGVTVEVLRDSLRETKLVAFDGLKVQLITDKCGLAILPTGEFIAAEDNSGRLTRWIGQRIAAIEVSDSSSDHHRS
;
A
#
# COMPACT_ATOMS: atom_id res chain seq x y z
N MET A 1 -21.94 15.58 -5.05
CA MET A 1 -21.31 16.86 -5.46
C MET A 1 -22.27 17.95 -5.99
N PRO A 2 -23.43 17.69 -6.64
CA PRO A 2 -24.17 18.76 -7.33
C PRO A 2 -24.68 19.91 -6.44
N LYS A 3 -24.75 19.72 -5.11
CA LYS A 3 -25.08 20.79 -4.16
C LYS A 3 -23.98 21.84 -3.99
N LEU A 4 -22.70 21.48 -4.14
CA LEU A 4 -21.57 22.41 -4.02
C LEU A 4 -21.46 23.28 -5.27
N ASP A 5 -21.51 22.66 -6.44
CA ASP A 5 -21.36 23.36 -7.73
C ASP A 5 -22.57 24.20 -8.11
N ALA A 6 -23.73 23.95 -7.50
CA ALA A 6 -24.93 24.76 -7.68
C ALA A 6 -24.83 26.13 -6.99
N VAL A 7 -23.93 26.31 -6.02
CA VAL A 7 -23.76 27.57 -5.31
C VAL A 7 -22.83 28.47 -6.12
N GLN A 8 -23.34 29.60 -6.62
CA GLN A 8 -22.60 30.55 -7.46
C GLN A 8 -21.66 31.47 -6.66
N ILE A 9 -20.79 30.90 -5.82
CA ILE A 9 -19.74 31.64 -5.12
C ILE A 9 -18.52 31.79 -6.05
N LYS A 10 -17.96 33.00 -6.13
CA LYS A 10 -16.73 33.30 -6.90
C LYS A 10 -15.49 33.54 -6.02
N HIS A 11 -15.68 33.64 -4.70
CA HIS A 11 -14.59 33.89 -3.76
C HIS A 11 -13.77 32.61 -3.55
N ALA A 12 -12.56 32.57 -4.10
CA ALA A 12 -11.74 31.35 -4.13
C ALA A 12 -11.48 30.71 -2.75
N PRO A 13 -11.14 31.45 -1.68
CA PRO A 13 -10.98 30.85 -0.35
C PRO A 13 -12.25 30.16 0.16
N THR A 14 -13.42 30.78 -0.01
CA THR A 14 -14.69 30.19 0.41
C THR A 14 -15.02 28.93 -0.38
N ILE A 15 -14.64 28.88 -1.66
CA ILE A 15 -14.75 27.65 -2.45
C ILE A 15 -13.86 26.56 -1.84
N GLY A 16 -12.61 26.88 -1.50
CA GLY A 16 -11.69 25.98 -0.78
C GLY A 16 -12.33 25.40 0.48
N ASP A 17 -12.75 26.28 1.41
CA ASP A 17 -13.41 25.91 2.68
C ASP A 17 -14.59 24.95 2.48
N MET A 18 -15.37 25.12 1.40
CA MET A 18 -16.52 24.26 1.10
C MET A 18 -16.10 22.82 0.74
N TYR A 19 -15.04 22.64 -0.05
CA TYR A 19 -14.55 21.31 -0.43
C TYR A 19 -13.76 20.67 0.71
N GLU A 20 -12.99 21.45 1.47
CA GLU A 20 -12.33 21.01 2.70
C GLU A 20 -13.35 20.52 3.72
N GLY A 21 -14.39 21.31 3.98
CA GLY A 21 -15.47 20.97 4.91
C GLY A 21 -16.26 19.73 4.48
N LEU A 22 -16.51 19.54 3.18
CA LEU A 22 -17.11 18.30 2.69
C LEU A 22 -16.19 17.10 2.94
N SER A 23 -14.91 17.23 2.59
CA SER A 23 -13.92 16.16 2.72
C SER A 23 -13.76 15.74 4.19
N ALA A 24 -13.62 16.71 5.09
CA ALA A 24 -13.55 16.48 6.52
C ALA A 24 -14.82 15.81 7.08
N ARG A 25 -16.00 16.22 6.61
CA ARG A 25 -17.27 15.61 7.04
C ARG A 25 -17.39 14.16 6.58
N LEU A 26 -17.04 13.87 5.33
CA LEU A 26 -17.08 12.50 4.79
C LEU A 26 -16.10 11.61 5.54
N LEU A 27 -14.87 12.09 5.77
CA LEU A 27 -13.87 11.34 6.51
C LEU A 27 -14.32 11.08 7.95
N ASN A 28 -14.81 12.09 8.67
CA ASN A 28 -15.34 11.92 10.03
C ASN A 28 -16.44 10.86 10.12
N HIS A 29 -17.29 10.74 9.10
CA HIS A 29 -18.36 9.73 9.09
C HIS A 29 -17.82 8.31 8.86
N ALA A 30 -16.69 8.18 8.18
CA ALA A 30 -16.09 6.89 7.86
C ALA A 30 -15.10 6.41 8.92
N MET A 31 -14.71 7.24 9.89
CA MET A 31 -13.77 6.87 10.94
C MET A 31 -14.46 6.18 12.13
N PRO A 32 -13.83 5.17 12.75
CA PRO A 32 -14.36 4.52 13.95
C PRO A 32 -14.36 5.49 15.15
N THR A 33 -15.50 5.62 15.83
CA THR A 33 -15.70 6.61 16.90
C THR A 33 -14.99 6.25 18.21
N ASN A 34 -14.63 4.99 18.41
CA ASN A 34 -14.00 4.48 19.64
C ASN A 34 -12.48 4.63 19.68
N LEU A 35 -11.84 5.09 18.59
CA LEU A 35 -10.37 5.24 18.53
C LEU A 35 -9.86 6.63 18.95
N GLY A 36 -10.74 7.53 19.37
CA GLY A 36 -10.35 8.89 19.78
C GLY A 36 -9.76 9.74 18.65
N LEU A 37 -10.01 9.36 17.39
CA LEU A 37 -9.53 10.06 16.20
C LEU A 37 -10.30 11.36 16.00
N ARG A 38 -9.62 12.36 15.42
CA ARG A 38 -10.23 13.64 15.04
C ARG A 38 -9.83 14.01 13.63
N VAL A 39 -10.78 14.51 12.84
CA VAL A 39 -10.49 15.16 11.56
C VAL A 39 -10.49 16.67 11.77
N VAL A 40 -9.35 17.30 11.50
CA VAL A 40 -9.09 18.70 11.85
C VAL A 40 -8.36 19.44 10.73
N THR A 41 -8.41 20.77 10.77
CA THR A 41 -7.51 21.66 10.03
C THR A 41 -6.51 22.26 11.01
N GLY A 42 -5.29 22.59 10.56
CA GLY A 42 -4.29 23.17 11.47
C GLY A 42 -2.86 23.03 11.02
N PHE A 43 -1.95 22.98 11.99
CA PHE A 43 -0.51 22.92 11.78
C PHE A 43 0.06 21.68 12.45
N VAL A 44 1.23 21.26 11.98
CA VAL A 44 1.99 20.16 12.58
C VAL A 44 3.39 20.63 12.93
N THR A 45 3.90 20.22 14.09
CA THR A 45 5.25 20.50 14.57
C THR A 45 5.98 19.20 14.90
N ASP A 46 7.31 19.23 14.80
CA ASP A 46 8.19 18.17 15.27
C ASP A 46 8.48 18.24 16.78
N GLY A 47 8.09 19.33 17.46
CA GLY A 47 8.41 19.57 18.87
C GLY A 47 9.75 20.27 19.10
N HIS A 48 10.51 20.55 18.03
CA HIS A 48 11.86 21.13 18.05
C HIS A 48 11.93 22.53 17.41
N GLY A 49 10.77 23.13 17.18
CA GLY A 49 10.63 24.49 16.65
C GLY A 49 10.40 24.54 15.16
N ASN A 50 10.40 23.40 14.45
CA ASN A 50 9.94 23.35 13.07
C ASN A 50 8.43 23.13 13.03
N MET A 51 7.78 23.73 12.03
CA MET A 51 6.33 23.68 11.86
C MET A 51 5.96 23.70 10.37
N SER A 52 4.89 23.00 10.04
CA SER A 52 4.31 23.02 8.70
C SER A 52 3.64 24.37 8.40
N GLY A 53 3.26 24.56 7.12
CA GLY A 53 2.18 25.49 6.81
C GLY A 53 0.83 24.96 7.32
N GLN A 54 -0.24 25.74 7.12
CA GLN A 54 -1.59 25.23 7.39
C GLN A 54 -1.89 24.04 6.47
N LEU A 55 -2.53 23.02 7.03
CA LEU A 55 -2.94 21.80 6.36
C LEU A 55 -4.47 21.71 6.33
N ASP A 56 -4.99 21.39 5.15
CA ASP A 56 -6.42 21.42 4.82
C ASP A 56 -7.23 20.39 5.60
N CYS A 57 -6.74 19.15 5.68
CA CYS A 57 -7.42 18.07 6.36
C CYS A 57 -6.41 17.08 6.94
N MET A 58 -6.45 16.90 8.25
CA MET A 58 -5.60 15.97 8.99
C MET A 58 -6.46 15.00 9.77
N LEU A 59 -6.11 13.72 9.71
CA LEU A 59 -6.57 12.71 10.65
C LEU A 59 -5.53 12.57 11.75
N VAL A 60 -5.92 12.85 12.98
CA VAL A 60 -5.01 12.89 14.13
C VAL A 60 -5.55 12.08 15.31
N ARG A 61 -4.65 11.73 16.23
CA ARG A 61 -4.96 11.10 17.52
C ARG A 61 -4.43 11.95 18.68
N GLY A 62 -4.94 11.74 19.88
CA GLY A 62 -4.49 12.49 21.06
C GLY A 62 -5.03 13.92 21.10
N ASP A 63 -4.27 14.83 21.69
CA ASP A 63 -4.66 16.22 21.92
C ASP A 63 -3.69 17.20 21.28
N GLY A 64 -4.22 18.14 20.50
CA GLY A 64 -3.47 19.25 19.93
C GLY A 64 -3.50 20.47 20.84
N GLU A 65 -2.56 21.38 20.62
CA GLU A 65 -2.47 22.65 21.33
C GLU A 65 -3.24 23.73 20.57
N ARG A 66 -4.24 24.32 21.21
CA ARG A 66 -5.02 25.40 20.60
C ARG A 66 -4.17 26.65 20.45
N ILE A 67 -4.14 27.22 19.24
CA ILE A 67 -3.50 28.51 19.02
C ILE A 67 -4.36 29.60 19.69
N PRO A 68 -3.79 30.43 20.59
CA PRO A 68 -4.54 31.45 21.32
C PRO A 68 -5.38 32.33 20.39
N TYR A 69 -6.64 32.56 20.76
CA TYR A 69 -7.60 33.40 20.04
C TYR A 69 -8.00 32.93 18.63
N THR A 70 -7.75 31.67 18.28
CA THR A 70 -8.19 31.06 17.01
C THR A 70 -8.98 29.77 17.23
N ASN A 71 -9.49 29.17 16.15
CA ASN A 71 -10.04 27.80 16.16
C ASN A 71 -9.03 26.76 15.64
N SER A 72 -7.79 27.17 15.37
CA SER A 72 -6.75 26.31 14.83
C SER A 72 -5.95 25.66 15.95
N PHE A 73 -5.42 24.48 15.65
CA PHE A 73 -4.61 23.70 16.57
C PHE A 73 -3.25 23.37 15.95
N VAL A 74 -2.24 23.23 16.81
CA VAL A 74 -0.93 22.67 16.48
C VAL A 74 -0.90 21.26 17.01
N TRP A 75 -0.53 20.31 16.15
CA TRP A 75 -0.42 18.90 16.49
C TRP A 75 1.03 18.46 16.41
N HIS A 76 1.43 17.53 17.27
CA HIS A 76 2.75 16.92 17.16
C HIS A 76 2.75 15.92 16.00
N ILE A 77 3.85 15.83 15.25
CA ILE A 77 3.94 14.95 14.06
C ILE A 77 3.68 13.46 14.35
N ARG A 78 4.08 12.97 15.52
CA ARG A 78 3.80 11.59 16.01
C ARG A 78 2.30 11.24 16.14
N ASP A 79 1.46 12.27 16.21
CA ASP A 79 0.02 12.18 16.40
C ASP A 79 -0.74 12.33 15.07
N LEU A 80 -0.04 12.57 13.97
CA LEU A 80 -0.58 12.63 12.62
C LEU A 80 -0.71 11.22 12.03
N VAL A 81 -1.94 10.81 11.71
CA VAL A 81 -2.24 9.52 11.07
C VAL A 81 -2.24 9.67 9.55
N ALA A 82 -2.90 10.72 9.04
CA ALA A 82 -2.96 11.03 7.63
C ALA A 82 -3.10 12.55 7.41
N VAL A 83 -2.57 13.03 6.29
CA VAL A 83 -2.74 14.41 5.80
C VAL A 83 -3.26 14.39 4.38
N ILE A 84 -4.27 15.21 4.12
CA ILE A 84 -4.99 15.30 2.85
C ILE A 84 -4.95 16.75 2.39
N GLU A 85 -4.25 17.00 1.29
CA GLU A 85 -4.32 18.29 0.58
C GLU A 85 -5.55 18.27 -0.33
N VAL A 86 -6.48 19.21 -0.14
CA VAL A 86 -7.78 19.20 -0.81
C VAL A 86 -7.82 20.27 -1.90
N LYS A 87 -8.13 19.85 -3.13
CA LYS A 87 -8.31 20.75 -4.27
C LYS A 87 -9.69 20.53 -4.89
N LYS A 88 -10.37 21.61 -5.26
CA LYS A 88 -11.61 21.54 -6.06
C LYS A 88 -11.36 20.77 -7.37
N SER A 89 -10.38 21.24 -8.14
CA SER A 89 -9.96 20.66 -9.41
C SER A 89 -8.47 20.43 -9.34
N LEU A 90 -8.04 19.22 -9.67
CA LEU A 90 -6.63 18.85 -9.64
C LEU A 90 -6.07 18.77 -11.06
N HIS A 91 -5.36 19.84 -11.48
CA HIS A 91 -4.57 19.90 -12.70
C HIS A 91 -3.08 20.08 -12.37
N SER A 92 -2.20 20.16 -13.38
CA SER A 92 -0.75 20.06 -13.18
C SER A 92 -0.17 21.05 -12.17
N ALA A 93 -0.69 22.29 -12.13
CA ALA A 93 -0.23 23.31 -11.18
C ALA A 93 -0.61 22.95 -9.74
N GLU A 94 -1.86 22.52 -9.54
CA GLU A 94 -2.36 22.10 -8.22
C GLU A 94 -1.69 20.81 -7.74
N ILE A 95 -1.36 19.88 -8.64
CA ILE A 95 -0.56 18.70 -8.30
C ILE A 95 0.83 19.14 -7.82
N SER A 96 1.51 20.02 -8.56
CA SER A 96 2.85 20.51 -8.17
C SER A 96 2.85 21.19 -6.80
N GLU A 97 1.86 22.04 -6.53
CA GLU A 97 1.69 22.70 -5.24
C GLU A 97 1.46 21.68 -4.11
N ALA A 98 0.57 20.72 -4.33
CA ALA A 98 0.26 19.68 -3.35
C ALA A 98 1.47 18.79 -3.04
N PHE A 99 2.29 18.41 -4.03
CA PHE A 99 3.56 17.71 -3.81
C PHE A 99 4.48 18.50 -2.87
N LYS A 100 4.64 19.80 -3.11
CA LYS A 100 5.50 20.68 -2.29
C LYS A 100 4.97 20.83 -0.87
N GLN A 101 3.65 20.92 -0.70
CA GLN A 101 3.04 21.05 0.62
C GLN A 101 3.20 19.76 1.43
N LEU A 102 2.92 18.61 0.83
CA LEU A 102 3.08 17.30 1.46
C LEU A 102 4.56 16.95 1.72
N TYR A 103 5.49 17.45 0.90
CA TYR A 103 6.92 17.30 1.14
C TYR A 103 7.38 17.97 2.45
N LYS A 104 6.79 19.11 2.83
CA LYS A 104 7.11 19.76 4.11
C LYS A 104 6.75 18.86 5.30
N VAL A 105 5.60 18.19 5.22
CA VAL A 105 5.20 17.20 6.24
C VAL A 105 6.19 16.04 6.26
N TYR A 106 6.53 15.49 5.09
CA TYR A 106 7.55 14.44 4.99
C TYR A 106 8.91 14.86 5.57
N ALA A 107 9.36 16.09 5.34
CA ALA A 107 10.61 16.60 5.89
C ALA A 107 10.59 16.62 7.43
N LEU A 108 9.49 17.13 8.03
CA LEU A 108 9.28 17.11 9.49
C LEU A 108 9.28 15.68 10.04
N GLU A 109 8.59 14.75 9.37
CA GLU A 109 8.57 13.34 9.77
C GLU A 109 9.96 12.72 9.77
N ARG A 110 10.77 13.02 8.74
CA ARG A 110 12.14 12.50 8.66
C ARG A 110 13.03 13.01 9.78
N GLU A 111 12.95 14.29 10.11
CA GLU A 111 13.72 14.90 11.19
C GLU A 111 13.35 14.26 12.53
N TYR A 112 12.05 14.19 12.82
CA TYR A 112 11.52 13.52 14.01
C TYR A 112 11.95 12.04 14.13
N LEU A 113 11.86 11.28 13.03
CA LEU A 113 12.25 9.86 13.03
C LEU A 113 13.75 9.67 13.21
N GLN A 114 14.58 10.55 12.64
CA GLN A 114 16.02 10.50 12.80
C GLN A 114 16.40 10.70 14.28
N GLU A 115 15.80 11.69 14.94
CA GLU A 115 16.03 11.96 16.35
C GLU A 115 15.57 10.81 17.26
N LEU A 116 14.41 10.20 16.97
CA LEU A 116 13.95 9.01 17.70
C LEU A 116 14.99 7.89 17.66
N THR A 117 15.64 7.68 16.51
CA THR A 117 16.68 6.66 16.36
C THR A 117 18.02 7.02 17.01
N GLU A 118 18.31 8.31 17.20
CA GLU A 118 19.55 8.80 17.82
C GLU A 118 19.41 8.99 19.35
N SER A 119 18.19 9.04 19.88
CA SER A 119 17.93 9.23 21.31
C SER A 119 18.38 8.03 22.17
N GLU A 120 19.15 8.30 23.25
CA GLU A 120 19.69 7.29 24.18
C GLU A 120 18.60 6.46 24.90
N HIS A 121 17.34 6.90 24.86
CA HIS A 121 16.22 6.26 25.55
C HIS A 121 15.49 5.20 24.69
N GLY A 122 16.04 4.86 23.51
CA GLY A 122 15.76 3.59 22.81
C GLY A 122 14.28 3.24 22.72
N THR A 123 13.45 4.11 22.14
CA THR A 123 12.08 3.73 21.84
C THR A 123 12.12 2.61 20.79
N SER A 124 11.80 1.38 21.21
CA SER A 124 11.69 0.26 20.28
C SER A 124 10.47 0.50 19.38
N VAL A 125 10.73 0.75 18.10
CA VAL A 125 9.69 0.89 17.09
C VAL A 125 9.54 -0.45 16.38
N ASP A 126 8.32 -0.98 16.36
CA ASP A 126 8.04 -2.18 15.58
C ASP A 126 8.15 -1.87 14.08
N ILE A 127 9.02 -2.58 13.38
CA ILE A 127 9.24 -2.49 11.93
C ILE A 127 8.83 -3.79 11.20
N GLY A 128 8.14 -4.71 11.91
CA GLY A 128 7.66 -5.99 11.39
C GLY A 128 6.83 -5.84 10.10
N PRO A 129 5.88 -4.89 10.00
CA PRO A 129 5.15 -4.65 8.76
C PRO A 129 6.06 -4.27 7.58
N ALA A 130 7.14 -3.49 7.78
CA ALA A 130 8.08 -3.13 6.72
C ALA A 130 8.94 -4.32 6.31
N TRP A 131 9.35 -5.17 7.26
CA TRP A 131 10.02 -6.44 6.99
C TRP A 131 9.15 -7.34 6.12
N ARG A 132 7.88 -7.52 6.50
CA ARG A 132 6.94 -8.34 5.76
C ARG A 132 6.74 -7.82 4.35
N ASN A 133 6.48 -6.52 4.19
CA ASN A 133 6.26 -5.93 2.87
C ASN A 133 7.48 -6.09 1.98
N PHE A 134 8.68 -5.82 2.51
CA PHE A 134 9.93 -6.06 1.80
C PHE A 134 10.06 -7.53 1.36
N ALA A 135 9.76 -8.47 2.26
CA ALA A 135 9.85 -9.89 1.98
C ALA A 135 8.84 -10.34 0.92
N GLN A 136 7.61 -9.82 0.95
CA GLN A 136 6.59 -10.07 -0.06
C GLN A 136 6.95 -9.46 -1.42
N MET A 137 7.60 -8.28 -1.42
CA MET A 137 8.01 -7.58 -2.63
C MET A 137 9.20 -8.25 -3.31
N THR A 138 10.19 -8.70 -2.54
CA THR A 138 11.48 -9.20 -3.07
C THR A 138 11.58 -10.73 -3.08
N GLY A 139 10.76 -11.41 -2.27
CA GLY A 139 10.92 -12.81 -1.93
C GLY A 139 12.11 -13.08 -1.00
N ASN A 140 12.82 -12.06 -0.52
CA ASN A 140 13.98 -12.20 0.35
C ASN A 140 13.66 -11.71 1.76
N ALA A 141 14.06 -12.48 2.78
CA ALA A 141 13.92 -12.06 4.16
C ALA A 141 15.07 -11.11 4.53
N VAL A 142 14.79 -10.13 5.38
CA VAL A 142 15.86 -9.37 6.05
C VAL A 142 16.42 -10.27 7.18
N PRO A 143 17.75 -10.42 7.31
CA PRO A 143 18.32 -11.21 8.39
C PRO A 143 17.85 -10.73 9.77
N GLN A 144 17.56 -11.68 10.67
CA GLN A 144 17.12 -11.37 12.03
C GLN A 144 18.13 -10.54 12.83
N SER A 145 19.41 -10.58 12.46
CA SER A 145 20.47 -9.75 13.03
C SER A 145 20.31 -8.26 12.73
N GLY A 146 19.43 -7.88 11.80
CA GLY A 146 19.35 -6.51 11.27
C GLY A 146 20.53 -6.15 10.35
N ASP A 147 21.40 -7.11 10.01
CA ASP A 147 22.52 -6.88 9.12
C ASP A 147 22.05 -6.77 7.66
N LEU A 148 22.04 -5.53 7.16
CA LEU A 148 21.66 -5.21 5.79
C LEU A 148 22.81 -5.43 4.79
N SER A 149 24.00 -5.86 5.22
CA SER A 149 25.16 -6.06 4.34
C SER A 149 24.94 -7.13 3.26
N SER A 150 24.00 -8.05 3.51
CA SER A 150 23.58 -9.09 2.57
C SER A 150 22.66 -8.58 1.46
N LEU A 151 22.05 -7.41 1.64
CA LEU A 151 21.14 -6.81 0.66
C LEU A 151 21.91 -6.08 -0.42
N SER A 152 21.42 -6.14 -1.65
CA SER A 152 21.87 -5.22 -2.69
C SER A 152 21.55 -3.78 -2.32
N TYR A 153 22.26 -2.83 -2.93
CA TYR A 153 21.98 -1.40 -2.72
C TYR A 153 20.51 -1.03 -3.00
N HIS A 154 19.90 -1.65 -4.03
CA HIS A 154 18.50 -1.45 -4.36
C HIS A 154 17.57 -1.90 -3.23
N GLU A 155 17.80 -3.11 -2.73
CA GLU A 155 17.03 -3.71 -1.64
C GLU A 155 17.16 -2.91 -0.34
N GLU A 156 18.39 -2.50 0.03
CA GLU A 156 18.61 -1.70 1.23
C GLU A 156 17.83 -0.37 1.18
N VAL A 157 17.87 0.33 0.04
CA VAL A 157 17.18 1.62 -0.11
C VAL A 157 15.67 1.45 -0.14
N VAL A 158 15.14 0.41 -0.81
CA VAL A 158 13.71 0.09 -0.78
C VAL A 158 13.27 -0.23 0.64
N PHE A 159 14.00 -1.10 1.35
CA PHE A 159 13.68 -1.49 2.72
C PHE A 159 13.62 -0.28 3.67
N ARG A 160 14.63 0.60 3.64
CA ARG A 160 14.63 1.85 4.42
C ARG A 160 13.47 2.77 4.04
N THR A 161 13.09 2.80 2.76
CA THR A 161 11.93 3.58 2.32
C THR A 161 10.64 3.03 2.92
N LEU A 162 10.45 1.71 2.91
CA LEU A 162 9.28 1.05 3.52
C LEU A 162 9.20 1.28 5.04
N ILE A 163 10.34 1.30 5.75
CA ILE A 163 10.37 1.68 7.17
C ILE A 163 9.89 3.13 7.35
N ASN A 164 10.43 4.07 6.57
CA ASN A 164 10.01 5.47 6.70
C ASN A 164 8.51 5.63 6.40
N GLU A 165 8.00 4.95 5.38
CA GLU A 165 6.57 5.00 5.05
C GLU A 165 5.68 4.34 6.09
N GLN A 166 6.15 3.27 6.74
CA GLN A 166 5.46 2.70 7.90
C GLN A 166 5.30 3.69 9.04
N LEU A 167 6.33 4.49 9.30
CA LEU A 167 6.36 5.34 10.49
C LEU A 167 5.77 6.72 10.23
N SER A 168 5.70 7.13 8.97
CA SER A 168 5.11 8.39 8.54
C SER A 168 3.58 8.33 8.51
N SER A 169 2.96 9.50 8.40
CA SER A 169 1.55 9.65 8.07
C SER A 169 1.28 9.27 6.60
N VAL A 170 0.03 8.90 6.31
CA VAL A 170 -0.43 8.72 4.93
C VAL A 170 -0.63 10.09 4.29
N ARG A 171 0.07 10.38 3.20
CA ARG A 171 0.01 11.66 2.48
C ARG A 171 -0.84 11.52 1.21
N ILE A 172 -1.90 12.32 1.11
CA ILE A 172 -2.94 12.19 0.10
C ILE A 172 -3.17 13.53 -0.59
N ILE A 173 -3.32 13.50 -1.91
CA ILE A 173 -3.81 14.63 -2.70
C ILE A 173 -5.23 14.30 -3.16
N LEU A 174 -6.21 15.12 -2.80
CA LEU A 174 -7.62 14.90 -3.11
C LEU A 174 -8.17 16.01 -4.02
N GLY A 175 -8.27 15.70 -5.32
CA GLY A 175 -9.01 16.49 -6.30
C GLY A 175 -10.42 15.97 -6.52
N LEU A 176 -11.45 16.70 -6.07
CA LEU A 176 -12.85 16.27 -6.28
C LEU A 176 -13.25 16.30 -7.77
N HIS A 177 -12.61 17.17 -8.54
CA HIS A 177 -12.64 17.20 -10.00
C HIS A 177 -11.22 17.08 -10.55
N GLY A 178 -11.11 16.83 -11.84
CA GLY A 178 -9.80 16.66 -12.47
C GLY A 178 -9.87 16.25 -13.92
N TYR A 179 -8.92 15.39 -14.32
CA TYR A 179 -8.77 14.96 -15.70
C TYR A 179 -9.96 14.15 -16.21
N LYS A 180 -10.24 14.30 -17.51
CA LYS A 180 -11.35 13.60 -18.20
C LYS A 180 -11.02 12.17 -18.62
N SER A 181 -9.76 11.76 -18.51
CA SER A 181 -9.32 10.40 -18.79
C SER A 181 -8.13 10.00 -17.92
N GLU A 182 -8.03 8.72 -17.63
CA GLU A 182 -6.90 8.13 -16.90
C GLU A 182 -5.56 8.42 -17.61
N GLN A 183 -5.53 8.30 -18.95
CA GLN A 183 -4.34 8.63 -19.73
C GLN A 183 -3.88 10.08 -19.53
N ALA A 184 -4.79 11.06 -19.58
CA ALA A 184 -4.42 12.47 -19.41
C ALA A 184 -3.91 12.75 -17.99
N PHE A 185 -4.48 12.09 -16.99
CA PHE A 185 -3.99 12.16 -15.62
C PHE A 185 -2.57 11.58 -15.49
N ARG A 186 -2.33 10.38 -16.05
CA ARG A 186 -1.01 9.73 -16.06
C ARG A 186 0.05 10.63 -16.72
N THR A 187 -0.24 11.15 -17.91
CA THR A 187 0.66 12.06 -18.63
C THR A 187 1.00 13.29 -17.81
N ALA A 188 0.01 13.94 -17.19
CA ALA A 188 0.27 15.14 -16.39
C ALA A 188 1.17 14.87 -15.16
N VAL A 189 1.04 13.70 -14.52
CA VAL A 189 1.94 13.32 -13.42
C VAL A 189 3.34 13.02 -13.93
N VAL A 190 3.46 12.31 -15.06
CA VAL A 190 4.76 12.02 -15.69
C VAL A 190 5.48 13.30 -16.08
N ASP A 191 4.80 14.20 -16.81
CA ASP A 191 5.35 15.49 -17.23
C ASP A 191 5.85 16.32 -16.03
N LEU A 192 5.10 16.28 -14.91
CA LEU A 192 5.50 16.93 -13.67
C LEU A 192 6.79 16.33 -13.09
N LEU A 193 6.90 15.01 -13.05
CA LEU A 193 8.10 14.34 -12.52
C LEU A 193 9.32 14.59 -13.43
N GLU A 194 9.15 14.54 -14.74
CA GLU A 194 10.20 14.82 -15.72
C GLU A 194 10.71 16.26 -15.60
N ALA A 195 9.82 17.23 -15.42
CA ALA A 195 10.18 18.64 -15.24
C ALA A 195 10.94 18.92 -13.93
N ASN A 196 10.91 18.00 -12.96
CA ASN A 196 11.45 18.20 -11.62
C ASN A 196 12.48 17.14 -11.20
N VAL A 197 13.13 16.50 -12.17
CA VAL A 197 14.20 15.51 -11.91
C VAL A 197 15.30 16.10 -11.01
N GLY A 198 15.62 15.36 -9.95
CA GLY A 198 16.67 15.73 -8.99
C GLY A 198 16.20 16.60 -7.83
N LEU A 199 14.94 17.03 -7.80
CA LEU A 199 14.35 17.71 -6.67
C LEU A 199 13.78 16.70 -5.67
N ALA A 200 14.15 16.82 -4.39
CA ALA A 200 13.79 15.85 -3.34
C ALA A 200 12.27 15.73 -3.11
N GLU A 201 11.53 16.82 -3.33
CA GLU A 201 10.08 16.90 -3.17
C GLU A 201 9.29 16.02 -4.14
N PHE A 202 9.90 15.64 -5.27
CA PHE A 202 9.33 14.70 -6.25
C PHE A 202 10.00 13.31 -6.20
N GLY A 203 10.86 13.08 -5.19
CA GLY A 203 11.55 11.80 -5.00
C GLY A 203 10.62 10.71 -4.49
N VAL A 204 10.99 9.45 -4.75
CA VAL A 204 10.19 8.27 -4.36
C VAL A 204 9.76 8.26 -2.89
N PRO A 205 10.63 8.55 -1.89
CA PRO A 205 10.20 8.56 -0.49
C PRO A 205 9.19 9.66 -0.13
N ALA A 206 9.25 10.81 -0.81
CA ALA A 206 8.34 11.93 -0.62
C ALA A 206 7.03 11.78 -1.41
N PHE A 207 7.02 10.92 -2.43
CA PHE A 207 5.88 10.69 -3.31
C PHE A 207 4.61 10.36 -2.49
N PRO A 208 3.50 11.11 -2.68
CA PRO A 208 2.25 10.87 -1.97
C PRO A 208 1.76 9.44 -2.17
N GLN A 209 1.22 8.83 -1.11
CA GLN A 209 0.71 7.46 -1.20
C GLN A 209 -0.52 7.36 -2.10
N LEU A 210 -1.31 8.43 -2.17
CA LEU A 210 -2.54 8.48 -2.96
C LEU A 210 -2.75 9.85 -3.62
N ILE A 211 -3.08 9.86 -4.92
CA ILE A 211 -3.44 11.06 -5.67
C ILE A 211 -4.76 10.79 -6.38
N ILE A 212 -5.81 11.54 -6.05
CA ILE A 212 -7.14 11.42 -6.63
C ILE A 212 -7.40 12.63 -7.53
N SER A 213 -7.77 12.38 -8.78
CA SER A 213 -8.16 13.41 -9.76
C SER A 213 -9.53 13.07 -10.36
N GLY A 214 -10.59 13.55 -9.71
CA GLY A 214 -11.96 13.23 -10.10
C GLY A 214 -12.23 11.73 -9.96
N ASN A 215 -12.40 11.02 -11.08
CA ASN A 215 -12.75 9.59 -11.12
C ASN A 215 -11.52 8.66 -11.25
N TYR A 216 -10.31 9.21 -11.17
CA TYR A 216 -9.09 8.45 -11.35
C TYR A 216 -8.18 8.61 -10.14
N THR A 217 -7.51 7.52 -9.81
CA THR A 217 -6.58 7.47 -8.69
C THR A 217 -5.23 6.97 -9.17
N LEU A 218 -4.16 7.55 -8.62
CA LEU A 218 -2.82 7.02 -8.68
C LEU A 218 -2.42 6.60 -7.27
N ALA A 219 -2.09 5.32 -7.11
CA ALA A 219 -1.87 4.67 -5.83
C ALA A 219 -0.44 4.11 -5.77
N LYS A 220 0.28 4.41 -4.69
CA LYS A 220 1.63 3.93 -4.44
C LYS A 220 1.60 2.51 -3.85
N ALA A 221 2.32 1.58 -4.46
CA ALA A 221 2.30 0.18 -4.08
C ALA A 221 3.47 -0.21 -3.16
N ASN A 222 3.43 0.27 -1.93
CA ASN A 222 4.43 0.03 -0.87
C ASN A 222 4.04 -1.11 0.10
N GLY A 223 3.08 -1.93 -0.29
CA GLY A 223 2.50 -2.99 0.52
C GLY A 223 1.44 -2.51 1.53
N ARG A 224 0.95 -1.26 1.42
CA ARG A 224 0.00 -0.66 2.36
C ARG A 224 -1.02 0.24 1.65
N PRO A 225 -2.14 -0.32 1.15
CA PRO A 225 -2.52 -1.73 1.15
C PRO A 225 -1.90 -2.55 0.00
N TYR A 226 -1.49 -1.86 -1.08
CA TYR A 226 -1.18 -2.52 -2.34
C TYR A 226 0.26 -2.99 -2.43
N ASN A 227 0.46 -4.29 -2.68
CA ASN A 227 1.77 -4.90 -2.80
C ASN A 227 2.12 -5.23 -4.26
N THR A 228 3.39 -5.07 -4.65
CA THR A 228 3.93 -5.38 -5.97
C THR A 228 5.19 -6.21 -5.88
N ILE A 229 5.53 -6.94 -6.94
CA ILE A 229 6.75 -7.75 -6.98
C ILE A 229 7.87 -6.91 -7.58
N MET A 230 8.99 -6.83 -6.87
CA MET A 230 10.22 -6.26 -7.38
C MET A 230 10.91 -7.26 -8.31
N ARG A 231 11.33 -6.81 -9.49
CA ARG A 231 12.07 -7.62 -10.47
C ARG A 231 13.34 -6.88 -10.85
N GLU A 232 14.49 -7.54 -10.70
CA GLU A 232 15.79 -6.96 -11.11
C GLU A 232 16.07 -5.57 -10.52
N GLY A 233 15.67 -5.35 -9.26
CA GLY A 233 15.81 -4.07 -8.56
C GLY A 233 14.78 -3.00 -8.93
N TRP A 234 13.87 -3.28 -9.87
CA TRP A 234 12.75 -2.41 -10.22
C TRP A 234 11.54 -2.70 -9.35
N TRP A 235 11.18 -1.74 -8.52
CA TRP A 235 9.94 -1.72 -7.75
C TRP A 235 8.83 -1.09 -8.60
N PRO A 236 7.72 -1.80 -8.92
CA PRO A 236 6.53 -1.19 -9.49
C PRO A 236 5.90 -0.22 -8.48
N LEU A 237 6.37 1.03 -8.52
CA LEU A 237 6.14 2.07 -7.51
C LEU A 237 4.68 2.45 -7.40
N CYS A 238 4.00 2.67 -8.53
CA CYS A 238 2.61 3.11 -8.52
C CYS A 238 1.83 2.65 -9.75
N PHE A 239 0.51 2.62 -9.58
CA PHE A 239 -0.45 2.26 -10.60
C PHE A 239 -1.61 3.24 -10.60
N SER A 240 -2.26 3.37 -11.76
CA SER A 240 -3.51 4.12 -11.88
C SER A 240 -4.71 3.17 -11.89
N THR A 241 -5.86 3.68 -11.49
CA THR A 241 -7.12 2.93 -11.50
C THR A 241 -8.33 3.88 -11.59
N PRO A 242 -9.43 3.47 -12.26
CA PRO A 242 -10.71 4.15 -12.22
C PRO A 242 -11.65 3.60 -11.12
N VAL A 243 -11.14 2.76 -10.21
CA VAL A 243 -11.88 2.33 -9.00
C VAL A 243 -12.39 3.56 -8.27
N ASN A 244 -13.55 3.43 -7.64
CA ASN A 244 -14.24 4.50 -6.94
C ASN A 244 -13.28 5.18 -5.92
N PRO A 245 -12.91 6.46 -6.10
CA PRO A 245 -11.85 7.07 -5.30
C PRO A 245 -12.07 7.09 -3.79
N PRO A 246 -13.30 7.29 -3.26
CA PRO A 246 -13.61 7.03 -1.87
C PRO A 246 -13.21 5.64 -1.35
N ILE A 247 -13.33 4.58 -2.15
CA ILE A 247 -12.88 3.23 -1.75
C ILE A 247 -11.36 3.26 -1.56
N MET A 248 -10.63 3.70 -2.59
CA MET A 248 -9.16 3.84 -2.53
C MET A 248 -8.71 4.69 -1.32
N LEU A 249 -9.39 5.81 -1.05
CA LEU A 249 -9.11 6.67 0.10
C LEU A 249 -9.26 5.92 1.42
N LEU A 250 -10.38 5.21 1.58
CA LEU A 250 -10.66 4.45 2.79
C LEU A 250 -9.67 3.31 2.96
N GLU A 251 -9.30 2.59 1.91
CA GLU A 251 -8.34 1.49 2.02
C GLU A 251 -6.99 1.95 2.58
N TYR A 252 -6.43 3.05 2.08
CA TYR A 252 -5.16 3.58 2.61
C TYR A 252 -5.28 4.01 4.08
N ILE A 253 -6.38 4.69 4.43
CA ILE A 253 -6.58 5.19 5.81
C ILE A 253 -6.85 4.02 6.76
N TRP A 254 -7.75 3.11 6.40
CA TRP A 254 -8.08 1.95 7.23
C TRP A 254 -6.91 0.97 7.35
N THR A 255 -6.07 0.84 6.31
CA THR A 255 -4.83 0.04 6.42
C THR A 255 -3.92 0.66 7.47
N ARG A 256 -3.76 1.98 7.45
CA ARG A 256 -2.97 2.69 8.47
C ARG A 256 -3.56 2.53 9.87
N LEU A 257 -4.88 2.60 10.01
CA LEU A 257 -5.52 2.41 11.30
C LEU A 257 -5.40 0.97 11.81
N ASP A 258 -5.53 -0.01 10.94
CA ASP A 258 -5.33 -1.41 11.31
C ASP A 258 -3.91 -1.67 11.79
N GLU A 259 -2.89 -1.09 11.13
CA GLU A 259 -1.51 -1.16 11.61
C GLU A 259 -1.30 -0.51 12.99
N LEU A 260 -2.03 0.58 13.28
CA LEU A 260 -1.88 1.31 14.54
C LEU A 260 -2.67 0.69 15.70
N TYR A 261 -3.80 0.03 15.42
CA TYR A 261 -4.77 -0.38 16.43
C TYR A 261 -5.17 -1.86 16.39
N GLY A 262 -4.75 -2.61 15.37
CA GLY A 262 -5.14 -4.01 15.18
C GLY A 262 -6.64 -4.18 15.07
N ILE A 263 -7.28 -3.41 14.19
CA ILE A 263 -8.75 -3.42 13.98
C ILE A 263 -9.21 -4.82 13.56
N GLY A 264 -8.38 -5.51 12.79
CA GLY A 264 -8.62 -6.87 12.36
C GLY A 264 -9.60 -6.96 11.19
N PRO A 265 -10.04 -8.19 10.87
CA PRO A 265 -10.55 -8.50 9.55
C PRO A 265 -12.00 -8.09 9.29
N GLU A 266 -12.76 -7.78 10.35
CA GLU A 266 -14.16 -7.36 10.24
C GLU A 266 -14.33 -6.03 9.50
N ALA A 267 -13.27 -5.20 9.43
CA ALA A 267 -13.27 -3.93 8.74
C ALA A 267 -13.32 -4.04 7.20
N TRP A 268 -12.96 -5.20 6.65
CA TRP A 268 -12.66 -5.35 5.22
C TRP A 268 -13.75 -6.09 4.43
N GLY A 269 -14.81 -6.54 5.10
CA GLY A 269 -15.94 -7.23 4.45
C GLY A 269 -15.56 -8.56 3.79
N GLU A 270 -16.19 -8.88 2.68
CA GLU A 270 -15.95 -10.15 1.97
C GLU A 270 -14.59 -10.17 1.27
N ASP A 271 -14.27 -9.06 0.60
CA ASP A 271 -12.98 -8.80 -0.04
C ASP A 271 -12.62 -9.81 -1.15
N LEU A 272 -13.63 -10.28 -1.91
CA LEU A 272 -13.46 -11.32 -2.94
C LEU A 272 -13.35 -10.80 -4.36
N ASP A 273 -13.50 -9.49 -4.54
CA ASP A 273 -13.15 -8.77 -5.76
C ASP A 273 -11.99 -7.83 -5.43
N ILE A 274 -11.01 -7.75 -6.32
CA ILE A 274 -9.83 -6.91 -6.14
C ILE A 274 -9.65 -5.95 -7.30
N GLU A 275 -9.12 -4.78 -6.98
CA GLU A 275 -8.77 -3.73 -7.91
C GLU A 275 -7.69 -4.20 -8.87
N VAL A 276 -7.86 -3.86 -10.15
CA VAL A 276 -6.86 -4.15 -11.17
C VAL A 276 -5.89 -2.98 -11.26
N ALA A 277 -4.69 -3.20 -10.73
CA ALA A 277 -3.60 -2.23 -10.81
C ALA A 277 -3.09 -2.05 -12.26
N ARG A 278 -3.19 -0.83 -12.80
CA ARG A 278 -2.65 -0.46 -14.13
C ARG A 278 -1.33 0.30 -13.94
N GLY A 279 -0.23 -0.44 -13.87
CA GLY A 279 1.10 0.09 -13.53
C GLY A 279 1.48 1.33 -14.34
N LEU A 280 2.01 2.37 -13.69
CA LEU A 280 2.47 3.60 -14.33
C LEU A 280 3.98 3.80 -14.16
N LEU A 281 4.49 3.73 -12.92
CA LEU A 281 5.91 3.97 -12.64
C LEU A 281 6.54 2.73 -12.03
N SER A 282 7.71 2.37 -12.53
CA SER A 282 8.67 1.55 -11.79
C SER A 282 9.82 2.43 -11.32
N ALA A 283 10.36 2.14 -10.14
CA ALA A 283 11.48 2.86 -9.55
C ALA A 283 12.63 1.92 -9.21
N ARG A 284 13.86 2.36 -9.41
CA ARG A 284 15.07 1.65 -9.02
C ARG A 284 16.02 2.61 -8.33
N ALA A 285 16.47 2.28 -7.13
CA ALA A 285 17.46 3.11 -6.44
C ALA A 285 18.79 3.07 -7.21
N ILE A 286 19.45 4.20 -7.45
CA ILE A 286 20.71 4.23 -8.20
C ILE A 286 21.78 4.98 -7.41
N LYS A 287 23.03 4.52 -7.53
CA LYS A 287 24.21 5.18 -7.00
C LYS A 287 25.24 5.33 -8.11
N THR A 288 25.41 6.54 -8.61
CA THR A 288 26.38 6.87 -9.66
C THR A 288 27.43 7.81 -9.09
N GLY A 289 28.62 7.27 -8.79
CA GLY A 289 29.68 8.01 -8.11
C GLY A 289 29.23 8.50 -6.73
N ARG A 290 29.18 9.82 -6.56
CA ARG A 290 28.69 10.47 -5.31
C ARG A 290 27.19 10.71 -5.27
N ARG A 291 26.49 10.61 -6.40
CA ARG A 291 25.04 10.86 -6.46
C ARG A 291 24.29 9.58 -6.10
N LYS A 292 23.32 9.71 -5.20
CA LYS A 292 22.34 8.68 -4.83
C LYS A 292 20.96 9.21 -5.17
N GLY A 293 20.08 8.37 -5.70
CA GLY A 293 18.74 8.79 -6.08
C GLY A 293 17.90 7.63 -6.59
N TRP A 294 16.87 7.97 -7.35
CA TRP A 294 15.96 7.01 -7.96
C TRP A 294 15.92 7.23 -9.46
N GLU A 295 16.01 6.13 -10.20
CA GLU A 295 15.67 6.08 -11.61
C GLU A 295 14.19 5.68 -11.72
N LEU A 296 13.45 6.37 -12.57
CA LEU A 296 12.04 6.09 -12.84
C LEU A 296 11.88 5.57 -14.27
N GLN A 297 11.08 4.53 -14.43
CA GLN A 297 10.64 4.00 -15.71
C GLN A 297 9.13 4.20 -15.83
N VAL A 298 8.70 4.80 -16.94
CA VAL A 298 7.29 5.07 -17.24
C VAL A 298 6.71 3.96 -18.11
N HIS A 299 5.53 3.46 -17.74
CA HIS A 299 4.78 2.43 -18.46
C HIS A 299 3.61 3.07 -19.20
N GLU A 300 3.85 3.54 -20.42
CA GLU A 300 2.83 4.21 -21.21
C GLU A 300 1.68 3.28 -21.63
N ALA A 301 0.46 3.82 -21.62
CA ALA A 301 -0.70 3.10 -22.14
C ALA A 301 -1.70 4.07 -22.76
N SER A 302 -2.20 3.70 -23.95
CA SER A 302 -3.23 4.50 -24.62
C SER A 302 -4.56 4.44 -23.87
N LYS A 303 -5.40 5.47 -24.02
CA LYS A 303 -6.78 5.45 -23.50
C LYS A 303 -7.55 4.19 -23.90
N LYS A 304 -7.37 3.71 -25.15
CA LYS A 304 -8.01 2.47 -25.62
C LYS A 304 -7.53 1.24 -24.84
N ALA A 305 -6.23 1.14 -24.59
CA ALA A 305 -5.66 0.03 -23.82
C ALA A 305 -6.16 0.06 -22.36
N LEU A 306 -6.12 1.22 -21.70
CA LEU A 306 -6.60 1.37 -20.32
C LEU A 306 -8.09 1.03 -20.20
N ASN A 307 -8.92 1.47 -21.13
CA ASN A 307 -10.35 1.17 -21.14
C ASN A 307 -10.68 -0.31 -21.42
N ALA A 308 -9.75 -1.06 -22.01
CA ALA A 308 -9.92 -2.50 -22.27
C ALA A 308 -9.57 -3.37 -21.05
N ILE A 309 -8.83 -2.82 -20.08
CA ILE A 309 -8.51 -3.51 -18.83
C ILE A 309 -9.74 -3.43 -17.92
N PRO A 310 -10.15 -4.53 -17.28
CA PRO A 310 -11.21 -4.49 -16.27
C PRO A 310 -10.83 -3.57 -15.10
N VAL A 311 -11.82 -3.10 -14.35
CA VAL A 311 -11.59 -2.24 -13.17
C VAL A 311 -11.28 -3.10 -11.95
N GLU A 312 -12.04 -4.18 -11.79
CA GLU A 312 -11.94 -5.17 -10.74
C GLU A 312 -11.86 -6.55 -11.36
N LYS A 313 -11.36 -7.52 -10.59
CA LYS A 313 -11.39 -8.93 -10.95
C LYS A 313 -11.65 -9.78 -9.71
N PRO A 314 -12.22 -10.99 -9.87
CA PRO A 314 -12.34 -11.91 -8.76
C PRO A 314 -10.96 -12.25 -8.18
N TRP A 315 -10.87 -12.22 -6.86
CA TRP A 315 -9.73 -12.74 -6.14
C TRP A 315 -9.67 -14.27 -6.25
N SER A 316 -8.45 -14.81 -6.26
CA SER A 316 -8.23 -16.25 -6.22
C SER A 316 -6.96 -16.57 -5.43
N PRO A 317 -6.93 -17.71 -4.71
CA PRO A 317 -5.74 -18.17 -4.02
C PRO A 317 -4.69 -18.64 -5.03
N ALA A 318 -3.46 -18.85 -4.54
CA ALA A 318 -2.44 -19.50 -5.34
C ALA A 318 -2.79 -20.98 -5.51
N PHE A 319 -2.91 -21.43 -6.75
CA PHE A 319 -2.94 -22.86 -7.08
C PHE A 319 -1.50 -23.35 -7.14
N VAL A 320 -1.19 -24.36 -6.33
CA VAL A 320 0.19 -24.78 -6.09
C VAL A 320 0.39 -26.24 -6.41
N THR A 321 1.62 -26.63 -6.70
CA THR A 321 1.97 -28.05 -6.86
C THR A 321 2.02 -28.76 -5.51
N LEU A 322 2.06 -30.09 -5.53
CA LEU A 322 2.23 -30.88 -4.32
C LEU A 322 3.55 -30.56 -3.60
N GLU A 323 4.62 -30.24 -4.35
CA GLU A 323 5.92 -29.85 -3.81
C GLU A 323 5.81 -28.57 -2.98
N VAL A 324 5.22 -27.53 -3.56
CA VAL A 324 4.98 -26.25 -2.87
C VAL A 324 4.04 -26.45 -1.69
N PHE A 325 2.94 -27.17 -1.86
CA PHE A 325 1.96 -27.44 -0.80
C PHE A 325 2.58 -28.16 0.40
N ALA A 326 3.46 -29.15 0.16
CA ALA A 326 4.15 -29.87 1.21
C ALA A 326 5.11 -28.97 2.00
N ILE A 327 5.86 -28.08 1.31
CA ILE A 327 6.73 -27.10 1.97
C ILE A 327 5.91 -26.15 2.83
N LEU A 328 4.84 -25.56 2.28
CA LEU A 328 3.96 -24.66 3.02
C LEU A 328 3.33 -25.37 4.22
N SER A 329 2.91 -26.63 4.08
CA SER A 329 2.35 -27.43 5.17
C SER A 329 3.36 -27.63 6.31
N ARG A 330 4.62 -27.94 5.98
CA ARG A 330 5.68 -28.08 6.99
C ARG A 330 5.95 -26.78 7.73
N LEU A 331 6.03 -25.67 6.98
CA LEU A 331 6.22 -24.35 7.58
C LEU A 331 5.04 -23.96 8.49
N ASN A 332 3.81 -24.26 8.08
CA ASN A 332 2.60 -23.98 8.85
C ASN A 332 2.52 -24.79 10.15
N ALA A 333 3.14 -25.98 10.17
CA ALA A 333 3.33 -26.79 11.38
C ALA A 333 4.48 -26.29 12.29
N GLY A 334 5.11 -25.16 11.95
CA GLY A 334 6.21 -24.57 12.73
C GLY A 334 7.58 -25.19 12.47
N HIS A 335 7.72 -26.04 11.43
CA HIS A 335 8.99 -26.64 11.09
C HIS A 335 9.81 -25.77 10.14
N GLY A 336 11.12 -25.69 10.37
CA GLY A 336 12.04 -25.06 9.41
C GLY A 336 12.21 -25.90 8.14
N VAL A 337 12.36 -25.22 7.01
CA VAL A 337 12.69 -25.85 5.72
C VAL A 337 13.97 -25.21 5.18
N ARG A 338 14.91 -26.05 4.73
CA ARG A 338 16.08 -25.63 3.99
C ARG A 338 16.13 -26.30 2.63
N LEU A 339 16.51 -25.55 1.60
CA LEU A 339 16.57 -26.02 0.23
C LEU A 339 17.79 -26.91 -0.10
N ASP A 340 18.74 -27.04 0.84
CA ASP A 340 19.89 -27.95 0.76
C ASP A 340 19.71 -29.23 1.61
N ASP A 341 18.52 -29.46 2.18
CA ASP A 341 18.26 -30.65 2.96
C ASP A 341 18.34 -31.93 2.09
N PRO A 342 19.18 -32.92 2.43
CA PRO A 342 19.35 -34.12 1.60
C PRO A 342 18.07 -34.93 1.37
N GLN A 343 17.14 -34.95 2.34
CA GLN A 343 15.88 -35.66 2.20
C GLN A 343 14.95 -34.91 1.25
N LEU A 344 14.91 -33.57 1.33
CA LEU A 344 14.19 -32.74 0.37
C LEU A 344 14.74 -32.95 -1.05
N LEU A 345 16.06 -32.91 -1.22
CA LEU A 345 16.71 -33.09 -2.52
C LEU A 345 16.38 -34.46 -3.13
N ALA A 346 16.45 -35.54 -2.33
CA ALA A 346 16.09 -36.88 -2.78
C ALA A 346 14.60 -36.99 -3.15
N TRP A 347 13.71 -36.37 -2.37
CA TRP A 347 12.28 -36.35 -2.65
C TRP A 347 11.93 -35.59 -3.93
N LEU A 348 12.56 -34.45 -4.17
CA LEU A 348 12.40 -33.66 -5.40
C LEU A 348 12.96 -34.41 -6.62
N ALA A 349 14.11 -35.06 -6.49
CA ALA A 349 14.69 -35.86 -7.56
C ALA A 349 13.77 -37.03 -7.97
N GLY A 350 13.12 -37.69 -7.00
CA GLY A 350 12.11 -38.72 -7.25
C GLY A 350 10.87 -38.22 -8.00
N ARG A 351 10.68 -36.91 -8.11
CA ARG A 351 9.56 -36.23 -8.78
C ARG A 351 9.97 -35.48 -10.05
N GLY A 352 11.27 -35.48 -10.39
CA GLY A 352 11.78 -34.72 -11.53
C GLY A 352 11.70 -33.20 -11.37
N VAL A 353 11.65 -32.69 -10.14
CA VAL A 353 11.60 -31.25 -9.83
C VAL A 353 12.97 -30.80 -9.33
N THR A 354 13.47 -29.66 -9.80
CA THR A 354 14.72 -29.08 -9.29
C THR A 354 14.45 -28.10 -8.15
N VAL A 355 15.48 -27.79 -7.36
CA VAL A 355 15.38 -26.81 -6.27
C VAL A 355 15.05 -25.42 -6.79
N GLU A 356 15.57 -25.07 -7.96
CA GLU A 356 15.33 -23.78 -8.63
C GLU A 356 13.85 -23.64 -8.99
N VAL A 357 13.27 -24.68 -9.61
CA VAL A 357 11.84 -24.70 -9.96
C VAL A 357 10.97 -24.61 -8.71
N LEU A 358 11.31 -25.35 -7.64
CA LEU A 358 10.60 -25.26 -6.37
C LEU A 358 10.69 -23.83 -5.78
N ARG A 359 11.89 -23.25 -5.78
CA ARG A 359 12.14 -21.90 -5.25
C ARG A 359 11.32 -20.86 -6.01
N ASP A 360 11.31 -20.91 -7.33
CA ASP A 360 10.56 -19.98 -8.16
C ASP A 360 9.05 -20.13 -7.92
N SER A 361 8.54 -21.36 -7.89
CA SER A 361 7.14 -21.65 -7.59
C SER A 361 6.73 -21.15 -6.19
N LEU A 362 7.60 -21.31 -5.19
CA LEU A 362 7.39 -20.78 -3.84
C LEU A 362 7.37 -19.25 -3.84
N ARG A 363 8.30 -18.58 -4.54
CA ARG A 363 8.33 -17.11 -4.65
C ARG A 363 7.06 -16.55 -5.28
N GLU A 364 6.54 -17.22 -6.30
CA GLU A 364 5.33 -16.79 -7.00
C GLU A 364 4.09 -16.77 -6.09
N THR A 365 4.05 -17.61 -5.05
CA THR A 365 2.94 -17.59 -4.07
C THR A 365 2.91 -16.31 -3.24
N LYS A 366 4.05 -15.64 -3.04
CA LYS A 366 4.25 -14.52 -2.09
C LYS A 366 3.92 -14.86 -0.63
N LEU A 367 3.81 -16.14 -0.29
CA LEU A 367 3.51 -16.60 1.08
C LEU A 367 4.79 -16.89 1.87
N VAL A 368 5.94 -16.95 1.19
CA VAL A 368 7.24 -17.24 1.77
C VAL A 368 8.32 -16.25 1.31
N ALA A 369 9.37 -16.14 2.11
CA ALA A 369 10.60 -15.49 1.75
C ALA A 369 11.82 -16.36 2.08
N PHE A 370 12.95 -16.01 1.48
CA PHE A 370 14.20 -16.75 1.58
C PHE A 370 15.25 -15.98 2.37
N ASP A 371 15.83 -16.64 3.37
CA ASP A 371 17.05 -16.24 4.07
C ASP A 371 18.16 -17.21 3.62
N GLY A 372 18.84 -16.85 2.53
CA GLY A 372 19.71 -17.76 1.80
C GLY A 372 18.97 -19.02 1.33
N LEU A 373 19.26 -20.16 1.96
CA LEU A 373 18.64 -21.46 1.66
C LEU A 373 17.48 -21.80 2.60
N LYS A 374 17.26 -21.01 3.66
CA LYS A 374 16.16 -21.20 4.60
C LYS A 374 14.89 -20.56 4.04
N VAL A 375 13.78 -21.29 4.11
CA VAL A 375 12.45 -20.82 3.72
C VAL A 375 11.69 -20.41 4.97
N GLN A 376 10.99 -19.29 4.92
CA GLN A 376 10.20 -18.75 6.03
C GLN A 376 8.83 -18.31 5.53
N LEU A 377 7.76 -18.56 6.31
CA LEU A 377 6.46 -17.95 6.05
C LEU A 377 6.53 -16.46 6.37
N ILE A 378 5.86 -15.66 5.54
CA ILE A 378 5.72 -14.21 5.72
C ILE A 378 4.25 -13.79 5.85
N THR A 379 3.38 -14.77 6.09
CA THR A 379 1.94 -14.60 6.34
C THR A 379 1.69 -14.63 7.84
N ASP A 380 0.65 -13.93 8.30
CA ASP A 380 0.16 -14.07 9.68
C ASP A 380 -0.58 -15.40 9.83
N LYS A 381 -1.33 -15.79 8.78
CA LYS A 381 -2.05 -17.04 8.74
C LYS A 381 -2.02 -17.61 7.32
N CYS A 382 -1.16 -18.61 7.12
CA CYS A 382 -1.11 -19.37 5.87
C CYS A 382 -2.26 -20.40 5.83
N GLY A 383 -3.29 -20.09 5.04
CA GLY A 383 -4.37 -21.00 4.75
C GLY A 383 -3.99 -21.98 3.64
N LEU A 384 -4.25 -23.27 3.87
CA LEU A 384 -3.98 -24.35 2.93
C LEU A 384 -5.24 -25.22 2.80
N ALA A 385 -5.60 -25.58 1.57
CA ALA A 385 -6.71 -26.50 1.34
C ALA A 385 -6.48 -27.38 0.10
N ILE A 386 -7.16 -28.53 0.10
CA ILE A 386 -7.28 -29.41 -1.06
C ILE A 386 -8.73 -29.32 -1.50
N LEU A 387 -8.96 -28.92 -2.74
CA LEU A 387 -10.30 -28.80 -3.29
C LEU A 387 -10.91 -30.17 -3.60
N PRO A 388 -12.24 -30.30 -3.72
CA PRO A 388 -12.89 -31.54 -4.15
C PRO A 388 -12.39 -32.06 -5.51
N THR A 389 -11.86 -31.16 -6.36
CA THR A 389 -11.23 -31.46 -7.65
C THR A 389 -9.84 -32.07 -7.52
N GLY A 390 -9.26 -32.13 -6.33
CA GLY A 390 -7.89 -32.59 -6.06
C GLY A 390 -6.82 -31.52 -6.20
N GLU A 391 -7.19 -30.28 -6.56
CA GLU A 391 -6.26 -29.16 -6.68
C GLU A 391 -5.81 -28.64 -5.30
N PHE A 392 -4.52 -28.30 -5.18
CA PHE A 392 -3.94 -27.72 -3.96
C PHE A 392 -3.96 -26.20 -4.03
N ILE A 393 -4.44 -25.55 -2.98
CA ILE A 393 -4.49 -24.09 -2.89
C ILE A 393 -3.85 -23.56 -1.62
N ALA A 394 -3.28 -22.36 -1.72
CA ALA A 394 -2.66 -21.65 -0.62
C ALA A 394 -2.93 -20.14 -0.70
N ALA A 395 -3.16 -19.50 0.43
CA ALA A 395 -3.28 -18.04 0.52
C ALA A 395 -3.06 -17.55 1.97
N GLU A 396 -2.81 -16.24 2.11
CA GLU A 396 -3.03 -15.54 3.37
C GLU A 396 -4.52 -15.60 3.73
N ASP A 397 -4.84 -16.03 4.95
CA ASP A 397 -6.20 -16.15 5.47
C ASP A 397 -6.38 -15.45 6.82
N ASN A 398 -5.54 -14.46 7.12
CA ASN A 398 -5.66 -13.65 8.34
C ASN A 398 -7.01 -12.93 8.41
N SER A 399 -7.59 -12.58 7.25
CA SER A 399 -8.92 -11.99 7.15
C SER A 399 -10.08 -12.96 6.93
N GLY A 400 -9.81 -14.25 6.83
CA GLY A 400 -10.82 -15.25 6.45
C GLY A 400 -11.18 -15.20 4.96
N ARG A 401 -10.45 -14.44 4.13
CA ARG A 401 -10.72 -14.29 2.68
C ARG A 401 -10.67 -15.63 1.96
N LEU A 402 -9.67 -16.47 2.23
CA LEU A 402 -9.59 -17.82 1.65
C LEU A 402 -10.76 -18.67 2.13
N THR A 403 -11.08 -18.61 3.42
CA THR A 403 -12.20 -19.36 4.00
C THR A 403 -13.53 -19.01 3.30
N ARG A 404 -13.81 -17.71 3.10
CA ARG A 404 -15.01 -17.24 2.37
C ARG A 404 -15.00 -17.68 0.91
N TRP A 405 -13.85 -17.57 0.24
CA TRP A 405 -13.70 -18.01 -1.15
C TRP A 405 -14.00 -19.50 -1.33
N ILE A 406 -13.49 -20.35 -0.44
CA ILE A 406 -13.79 -21.79 -0.44
C ILE A 406 -15.29 -22.01 -0.23
N GLY A 407 -15.90 -21.32 0.74
CA GLY A 407 -17.33 -21.40 1.03
C GLY A 407 -18.22 -21.09 -0.17
N GLN A 408 -17.93 -19.99 -0.90
CA GLN A 408 -18.67 -19.64 -2.11
C GLN A 408 -18.54 -20.73 -3.20
N ARG A 409 -17.36 -21.34 -3.32
CA ARG A 409 -17.10 -22.35 -4.34
C ARG A 409 -17.80 -23.68 -4.05
N ILE A 410 -17.86 -24.09 -2.78
CA ILE A 410 -18.61 -25.28 -2.33
C ILE A 410 -20.11 -25.07 -2.59
N ALA A 411 -20.65 -23.92 -2.18
CA ALA A 411 -22.06 -23.58 -2.41
C ALA A 411 -22.44 -23.60 -3.90
N ALA A 412 -21.54 -23.12 -4.78
CA ALA A 412 -21.76 -23.16 -6.23
C ALA A 412 -21.85 -24.60 -6.79
N ILE A 413 -21.08 -25.55 -6.24
CA ILE A 413 -21.11 -26.96 -6.65
C ILE A 413 -22.45 -27.60 -6.24
N GLU A 414 -22.92 -27.37 -5.01
CA GLU A 414 -24.19 -27.92 -4.50
C GLU A 414 -25.41 -27.42 -5.31
N VAL A 415 -25.39 -26.17 -5.77
CA VAL A 415 -26.43 -25.61 -6.64
C VAL A 415 -26.39 -26.22 -8.05
N SER A 416 -25.20 -26.53 -8.57
CA SER A 416 -25.07 -27.20 -9.87
C SER A 416 -25.53 -28.67 -9.85
N ASP A 417 -25.32 -29.38 -8.75
CA ASP A 417 -25.76 -30.77 -8.61
C ASP A 417 -27.30 -30.85 -8.44
N SER A 418 -27.90 -29.98 -7.62
CA SER A 418 -29.35 -29.94 -7.39
C SER A 418 -30.17 -29.52 -8.62
N SER A 419 -29.60 -28.72 -9.53
CA SER A 419 -30.24 -28.35 -10.81
C SER A 419 -30.14 -29.44 -11.88
N SER A 420 -29.20 -30.38 -11.75
CA SER A 420 -29.07 -31.52 -12.67
C SER A 420 -30.07 -32.67 -12.37
N ASP A 421 -30.56 -32.76 -11.13
CA ASP A 421 -31.57 -33.75 -10.72
C ASP A 421 -33.00 -33.39 -11.14
N HIS A 422 -33.30 -32.11 -11.39
CA HIS A 422 -34.63 -31.67 -11.86
C HIS A 422 -34.85 -31.78 -13.39
N HIS A 423 -33.84 -32.25 -14.14
CA HIS A 423 -33.99 -32.61 -15.56
C HIS A 423 -34.02 -34.12 -15.81
N ARG A 424 -34.09 -34.94 -14.75
CA ARG A 424 -34.23 -36.41 -14.81
C ARG A 424 -35.54 -36.95 -14.24
N SER A 425 -36.50 -36.09 -13.89
CA SER A 425 -37.85 -36.47 -13.44
C SER A 425 -38.89 -36.36 -14.54
#